data_AF-A0A8J8BY61-F1
#
_entry.id   AF-A0A8J8BY61-F1
#
_cell.length_a   1.000
_cell.length_b   1.000
_cell.length_c   1.000
_cell.angle_alpha   90.00
_cell.angle_beta   90.00
_cell.angle_gamma   90.00
#
_symmetry.space_group_name_H-M   'P 1'
#
loop_
_entity.id
_entity.type
_entity.pdbx_description
1 polymer ?
#
loop_
_entity_poly.entity_id
_entity_poly.type
_entity_poly.pdbx_seq_one_letter_code
_entity_poly.pdbx_strand_id
1 'polypeptide(L)'
;MEEAAFAGYDALKNGSALDAVVQAVCALEDNPLFDAGRGSVLNFEGEVEADAMVMFRGSVGAVGALKETKNPVEVARLVMEKDRSRFFGGRGRLSVYQTVF
;
A
#
# COMPACT_ATOMS: atom_id res chain seq x y z
N MET A 1 7.29 9.15 -12.54
CA MET A 1 6.17 8.41 -13.16
C MET A 1 6.66 7.28 -14.08
N GLU A 2 7.59 7.51 -15.01
CA GLU A 2 8.16 6.41 -15.83
C GLU A 2 8.74 5.28 -14.99
N GLU A 3 9.52 5.62 -13.95
CA GLU A 3 10.10 4.65 -13.02
C GLU A 3 9.04 3.74 -12.37
N ALA A 4 7.91 4.30 -11.92
CA ALA A 4 6.80 3.55 -11.35
C ALA A 4 6.14 2.63 -12.38
N ALA A 5 5.97 3.10 -13.62
CA ALA A 5 5.44 2.28 -14.71
C ALA A 5 6.37 1.12 -15.06
N PHE A 6 7.69 1.36 -15.10
CA PHE A 6 8.69 0.32 -15.31
C PHE A 6 8.73 -0.70 -14.16
N ALA A 7 8.73 -0.24 -12.91
CA ALA A 7 8.71 -1.11 -11.74
C ALA A 7 7.47 -2.04 -11.75
N GLY A 8 6.29 -1.48 -12.03
CA GLY A 8 5.08 -2.28 -12.16
C GLY A 8 5.11 -3.25 -13.34
N TYR A 9 5.61 -2.82 -14.50
CA TYR A 9 5.74 -3.67 -15.69
C TYR A 9 6.71 -4.84 -15.46
N ASP A 10 7.86 -4.59 -14.83
CA ASP A 10 8.86 -5.62 -14.53
C ASP A 10 8.33 -6.63 -13.51
N ALA A 11 7.64 -6.16 -12.47
CA ALA A 11 6.99 -7.03 -11.50
C ALA A 11 5.89 -7.90 -12.14
N LEU A 12 5.15 -7.37 -13.13
CA LEU A 12 4.10 -8.11 -13.83
C LEU A 12 4.63 -9.29 -14.65
N LYS A 13 5.87 -9.20 -15.18
CA LYS A 13 6.45 -10.25 -16.06
C LYS A 13 6.49 -11.63 -15.39
N ASN A 14 6.72 -11.67 -14.08
CA ASN A 14 6.85 -12.90 -13.30
C ASN A 14 5.89 -12.96 -12.10
N GLY A 15 5.00 -11.98 -11.98
CA GLY A 15 4.13 -11.79 -10.82
C GLY A 15 2.67 -11.65 -11.20
N SER A 16 1.87 -11.24 -10.22
CA SER A 16 0.45 -10.97 -10.38
C SER A 16 0.20 -9.48 -10.64
N ALA A 17 -1.03 -9.15 -11.05
CA ALA A 17 -1.48 -7.76 -11.11
C ALA A 17 -1.36 -7.04 -9.75
N LEU A 18 -1.46 -7.77 -8.64
CA LEU A 18 -1.23 -7.23 -7.29
C LEU A 18 0.24 -6.85 -7.09
N ASP A 19 1.19 -7.70 -7.50
CA ASP A 19 2.61 -7.40 -7.39
C ASP A 19 2.98 -6.17 -8.23
N ALA A 20 2.42 -6.08 -9.44
CA ALA A 20 2.64 -4.95 -10.33
C ALA A 20 2.20 -3.61 -9.72
N VAL A 21 0.97 -3.52 -9.19
CA VAL A 21 0.49 -2.25 -8.62
C VAL A 21 1.20 -1.89 -7.32
N VAL A 22 1.56 -2.88 -6.49
CA VAL A 22 2.29 -2.64 -5.25
C VAL A 22 3.68 -2.09 -5.56
N GLN A 23 4.42 -2.71 -6.50
CA GLN A 23 5.76 -2.22 -6.87
C GLN A 23 5.74 -0.85 -7.55
N ALA A 24 4.72 -0.58 -8.38
CA ALA A 24 4.55 0.74 -8.96
C ALA A 24 4.32 1.83 -7.89
N VAL A 25 3.50 1.55 -6.88
CA VAL A 25 3.24 2.49 -5.79
C VAL A 25 4.45 2.63 -4.87
N CYS A 26 5.18 1.56 -4.57
CA CYS A 26 6.44 1.65 -3.81
C CYS A 26 7.45 2.59 -4.47
N ALA A 27 7.57 2.55 -5.80
CA ALA A 27 8.44 3.47 -6.53
C ALA A 27 7.97 4.94 -6.44
N LEU A 28 6.67 5.19 -6.29
CA LEU A 28 6.14 6.53 -6.03
C LEU A 28 6.40 6.96 -4.57
N GLU A 29 6.16 6.08 -3.60
CA GLU A 29 6.40 6.34 -2.17
C GLU A 29 7.88 6.59 -1.84
N ASP A 30 8.80 5.95 -2.56
CA ASP A 30 10.24 6.15 -2.40
C ASP A 30 10.73 7.46 -3.04
N ASN A 31 9.94 8.02 -3.95
CA ASN A 31 10.27 9.22 -4.69
C ASN A 31 9.81 10.48 -3.94
N PRO A 32 10.74 11.34 -3.46
CA PRO A 32 10.39 12.50 -2.64
C PRO A 32 9.61 13.59 -3.38
N LEU A 33 9.43 13.49 -4.70
CA LEU A 33 8.63 14.42 -5.48
C LEU A 33 7.12 14.13 -5.42
N PHE A 34 6.72 12.98 -4.87
CA PHE A 34 5.32 12.60 -4.73
C PHE A 34 4.88 12.69 -3.28
N ASP A 35 3.65 13.14 -3.07
CA ASP A 35 3.00 13.19 -1.76
C ASP A 35 2.53 11.78 -1.34
N ALA A 36 3.51 10.92 -1.05
CA ALA A 36 3.35 9.56 -0.57
C ALA A 36 4.66 9.07 0.06
N GLY A 37 4.59 8.20 1.07
CA GLY A 37 5.77 7.64 1.74
C GLY A 37 6.77 8.72 2.14
N ARG A 38 7.96 8.70 1.54
CA ARG A 38 9.07 9.62 1.81
C ARG A 38 8.75 11.09 1.51
N GLY A 39 7.94 11.37 0.49
CA GLY A 39 7.61 12.73 0.06
C GLY A 39 6.32 13.29 0.67
N SER A 40 5.72 12.57 1.61
CA SER A 40 4.45 12.95 2.22
C SER A 40 4.49 14.33 2.87
N VAL A 41 3.41 15.09 2.71
CA VAL A 41 3.20 16.34 3.42
C VAL A 41 3.05 16.14 4.92
N LEU A 42 3.30 17.21 5.67
CA LEU A 42 3.16 17.21 7.12
C LEU A 42 1.72 17.51 7.52
N ASN A 43 1.25 16.85 8.57
CA ASN A 43 0.00 17.18 9.25
C ASN A 43 0.14 18.50 10.06
N PHE A 44 -0.91 18.88 10.79
CA PHE A 44 -0.92 20.11 11.59
C PHE A 44 0.15 20.13 12.70
N GLU A 45 0.60 18.97 13.17
CA GLU A 45 1.64 18.81 14.19
C GLU A 45 3.05 18.75 13.61
N GLY A 46 3.19 18.85 12.27
CA GLY A 46 4.48 18.79 11.61
C GLY A 46 4.99 17.35 11.40
N GLU A 47 4.12 16.35 11.49
CA GLU A 47 4.47 14.94 11.35
C GLU A 47 3.95 14.34 10.04
N VAL A 48 4.61 13.30 9.54
CA VAL A 48 4.13 12.52 8.39
C VAL A 48 3.19 11.42 8.87
N GLU A 49 1.97 11.43 8.33
CA GLU A 49 0.97 10.37 8.50
C GLU A 49 0.50 9.92 7.13
N ALA A 50 0.63 8.64 6.83
CA ALA A 50 0.31 8.10 5.51
C ALA A 50 -0.85 7.10 5.55
N ASP A 51 -1.69 7.20 4.53
CA ASP A 51 -2.79 6.28 4.26
C ASP A 51 -2.47 5.48 2.99
N ALA A 52 -2.82 4.21 2.96
CA ALA A 52 -2.70 3.39 1.75
C ALA A 52 -3.72 2.26 1.72
N MET A 53 -4.08 1.81 0.52
CA MET A 53 -5.01 0.72 0.32
C MET A 53 -4.62 -0.11 -0.92
N VAL A 54 -4.86 -1.41 -0.85
CA VAL A 54 -4.77 -2.31 -2.01
C VAL A 54 -5.98 -3.23 -2.07
N MET A 55 -6.44 -3.53 -3.29
CA MET A 55 -7.57 -4.42 -3.54
C MET A 55 -7.19 -5.47 -4.58
N PHE A 56 -7.47 -6.74 -4.27
CA PHE A 56 -7.27 -7.83 -5.21
C PHE A 56 -8.31 -8.94 -5.05
N ARG A 57 -9.01 -9.26 -6.15
CA ARG A 57 -9.99 -10.36 -6.23
C ARG A 57 -11.03 -10.34 -5.10
N GLY A 58 -11.56 -9.15 -4.80
CA GLY A 58 -12.57 -8.92 -3.76
C GLY A 58 -12.03 -8.80 -2.33
N SER A 59 -10.74 -8.99 -2.11
CA SER A 59 -10.10 -8.70 -0.82
C SER A 59 -9.55 -7.27 -0.82
N VAL A 60 -9.66 -6.56 0.29
CA VAL A 60 -9.12 -5.20 0.46
C VAL A 60 -8.30 -5.14 1.76
N GLY A 61 -7.11 -4.58 1.68
CA GLY A 61 -6.33 -4.17 2.85
C GLY A 61 -6.10 -2.67 2.81
N ALA A 62 -6.33 -2.00 3.93
CA ALA A 62 -6.15 -0.57 4.08
C ALA A 62 -5.44 -0.26 5.38
N VAL A 63 -4.62 0.78 5.35
CA VAL A 63 -3.95 1.36 6.51
C VAL A 63 -4.21 2.86 6.54
N GLY A 64 -4.30 3.42 7.75
CA GLY A 64 -4.44 4.86 7.90
C GLY A 64 -3.66 5.42 9.09
N ALA A 65 -3.24 6.67 8.96
CA ALA A 65 -2.39 7.39 9.89
C ALA A 65 -1.12 6.61 10.29
N LEU A 66 -0.49 5.93 9.32
CA LEU A 66 0.78 5.26 9.60
C LEU A 66 1.91 6.28 9.70
N LYS A 67 2.61 6.24 10.84
CA LYS A 67 3.87 6.96 11.07
C LYS A 67 5.05 6.05 10.80
N GLU A 68 6.21 6.64 10.53
CA GLU A 68 7.52 5.97 10.43
C GLU A 68 7.57 4.76 9.45
N THR A 69 6.74 4.78 8.40
CA THR A 69 6.64 3.67 7.45
C THR A 69 7.22 4.09 6.10
N LYS A 70 8.20 3.33 5.60
CA LYS A 70 8.80 3.58 4.27
C LYS A 70 7.80 3.44 3.14
N ASN A 71 7.05 2.33 3.15
CA ASN A 71 6.11 1.97 2.08
C ASN A 71 4.74 1.54 2.64
N PRO A 72 3.83 2.49 2.92
CA PRO A 72 2.47 2.20 3.42
C PRO A 72 1.68 1.19 2.58
N VAL A 73 1.84 1.15 1.26
CA VAL A 73 1.14 0.19 0.37
C VAL A 73 1.52 -1.27 0.66
N GLU A 74 2.76 -1.55 1.04
CA GLU A 74 3.19 -2.90 1.45
C GLU A 74 2.54 -3.31 2.76
N VAL A 75 2.34 -2.37 3.70
CA VAL A 75 1.61 -2.64 4.94
C VAL A 75 0.14 -2.94 4.63
N ALA A 76 -0.49 -2.17 3.74
CA ALA A 76 -1.85 -2.45 3.27
C ALA A 76 -1.96 -3.84 2.61
N ARG A 77 -0.97 -4.25 1.81
CA ARG A 77 -0.89 -5.61 1.25
C ARG A 77 -0.79 -6.67 2.34
N LEU A 78 0.08 -6.48 3.34
CA LEU A 78 0.23 -7.41 4.46
C LEU A 78 -1.07 -7.55 5.26
N VAL A 79 -1.80 -6.45 5.46
CA VAL A 79 -3.13 -6.45 6.10
C VAL A 79 -4.11 -7.32 5.29
N MET A 80 -4.17 -7.13 3.96
CA MET A 80 -5.02 -7.93 3.08
C MET A 80 -4.67 -9.44 3.13
N GLU A 81 -3.38 -9.78 3.05
CA GLU A 81 -2.90 -11.16 2.97
C GLU A 81 -3.06 -11.93 4.28
N LYS A 82 -2.75 -11.31 5.42
CA LYS A 82 -2.97 -11.90 6.74
C LYS A 82 -4.43 -12.22 6.96
N ASP A 83 -5.33 -11.38 6.46
CA ASP A 83 -6.76 -11.57 6.67
C ASP A 83 -7.36 -12.63 5.74
N ARG A 84 -6.83 -12.74 4.52
CA ARG A 84 -7.13 -13.84 3.59
C ARG A 84 -6.75 -15.20 4.17
N SER A 85 -5.64 -15.29 4.92
CA SER A 85 -5.21 -16.54 5.57
C SER A 85 -6.19 -17.05 6.63
N ARG A 86 -6.99 -16.15 7.23
CA ARG A 86 -8.00 -16.48 8.24
C ARG A 86 -9.37 -16.86 7.66
N PHE A 87 -9.52 -16.88 6.33
CA PHE A 87 -10.82 -16.93 5.68
C PHE A 87 -10.95 -18.13 4.72
N PHE A 88 -11.76 -19.10 5.13
CA PHE A 88 -12.17 -20.26 4.33
C PHE A 88 -13.66 -20.09 3.96
N GLY A 89 -13.96 -19.50 2.79
CA GLY A 89 -15.34 -19.43 2.26
C GLY A 89 -15.78 -18.04 1.79
N GLY A 90 -15.88 -17.83 0.47
CA GLY A 90 -15.96 -16.53 -0.20
C GLY A 90 -17.08 -15.55 0.22
N ARG A 91 -16.68 -14.29 0.38
CA ARG A 91 -17.22 -13.03 -0.19
C ARG A 91 -16.30 -11.88 0.26
N GLY A 92 -16.21 -10.81 -0.53
CA GLY A 92 -15.21 -9.76 -0.37
C GLY A 92 -15.22 -9.07 1.00
N ARG A 93 -14.04 -8.71 1.50
CA ARG A 93 -13.83 -8.26 2.89
C ARG A 93 -12.85 -7.09 2.92
N LEU A 94 -13.22 -6.06 3.67
CA LEU A 94 -12.38 -4.91 3.99
C LEU A 94 -11.67 -5.17 5.32
N SER A 95 -10.34 -5.13 5.30
CA SER A 95 -9.51 -5.14 6.51
C SER A 95 -8.82 -3.79 6.64
N VAL A 96 -9.03 -3.11 7.77
CA VAL A 96 -8.45 -1.80 8.06
C VAL A 96 -7.54 -1.92 9.28
N TYR A 97 -6.34 -1.35 9.19
CA TYR A 97 -5.45 -1.14 10.33
C TYR A 97 -5.22 0.36 10.50
N GLN A 98 -5.66 0.93 11.62
CA GLN A 98 -5.37 2.32 11.97
C GLN A 98 -4.48 2.34 13.19
N THR A 99 -3.44 3.18 13.15
CA THR A 99 -2.70 3.55 14.34
C THR A 99 -3.38 4.80 14.91
N VAL A 100 -4.20 4.62 15.94
CA VAL A 100 -4.80 5.73 16.69
C VAL A 100 -3.94 5.93 17.94
N PHE A 101 -3.26 7.06 18.06
CA PHE A 101 -2.70 7.55 19.31
C PHE A 101 -3.23 8.94 19.58
#